data_AF-A0A5B0BKB5-F1
#
_entry.id   AF-A0A5B0BKB5-F1
#
_cell.length_a   1.000
_cell.length_b   1.000
_cell.length_c   1.000
_cell.angle_alpha   90.00
_cell.angle_beta   90.00
_cell.angle_gamma   90.00
#
_symmetry.space_group_name_H-M   'P 1'
#
loop_
_entity.id
_entity.type
_entity.pdbx_description
1 polymer ?
#
loop_
_entity_poly.entity_id
_entity_poly.type
_entity_poly.pdbx_seq_one_letter_code
_entity_poly.pdbx_strand_id
1 'polypeptide(L)' 'MRKTEETQMDVKKEKIIQRLVKSGVFKLHGKQLYELSLYALMKAYNRY' A
#
# COMPACT_ATOMS: atom_id res chain seq x y z
N MET A 1 -2.53 19.90 -17.36
CA MET A 1 -2.95 19.36 -16.05
C MET A 1 -2.47 17.90 -15.96
N ARG A 2 -1.54 17.58 -15.07
CA ARG A 2 -0.99 16.21 -14.84
C ARG A 2 -1.44 15.62 -13.48
N LYS A 3 -2.68 15.88 -13.04
CA LYS A 3 -3.12 15.47 -11.69
C LYS A 3 -3.68 14.05 -11.61
N THR A 4 -4.10 13.46 -12.73
CA THR A 4 -4.89 12.21 -12.75
C THR A 4 -4.09 10.96 -12.38
N GLU A 5 -2.81 10.90 -12.75
CA GLU A 5 -1.96 9.72 -12.52
C GLU A 5 -1.56 9.56 -11.05
N GLU A 6 -1.21 10.67 -10.39
CA GLU A 6 -0.91 10.71 -8.95
C GLU A 6 -2.12 10.23 -8.13
N THR A 7 -3.33 10.67 -8.50
CA THR A 7 -4.55 10.26 -7.79
C THR A 7 -4.84 8.76 -7.93
N GLN A 8 -4.57 8.17 -9.09
CA GLN A 8 -4.76 6.73 -9.29
C GLN A 8 -3.75 5.90 -8.49
N MET A 9 -2.50 6.36 -8.42
CA MET A 9 -1.46 5.72 -7.63
C MET A 9 -1.78 5.76 -6.13
N ASP A 10 -2.29 6.88 -5.63
CA ASP A 10 -2.70 7.04 -4.24
C ASP A 10 -3.88 6.14 -3.89
N VAL A 11 -4.90 6.08 -4.75
CA VAL A 11 -6.04 5.17 -4.57
C VAL A 11 -5.60 3.70 -4.56
N LYS A 12 -4.64 3.32 -5.41
CA LYS A 12 -4.09 1.96 -5.43
C LYS A 12 -3.32 1.65 -4.15
N LYS A 13 -2.52 2.59 -3.66
CA LYS A 13 -1.77 2.45 -2.41
C LYS A 13 -2.73 2.22 -1.24
N GLU A 14 -3.78 3.03 -1.12
CA GLU A 14 -4.76 2.93 -0.05
C GLU A 14 -5.50 1.58 -0.06
N LYS A 15 -5.92 1.11 -1.25
CA LYS A 15 -6.58 -0.20 -1.40
C LYS A 15 -5.71 -1.36 -0.91
N ILE A 16 -4.41 -1.31 -1.21
CA ILE A 16 -3.46 -2.34 -0.77
C ILE A 16 -3.31 -2.30 0.75
N ILE A 17 -3.13 -1.11 1.32
CA ILE A 17 -2.99 -0.92 2.77
C ILE A 17 -4.22 -1.45 3.50
N GLN A 18 -5.43 -1.09 3.05
CA GLN A 18 -6.67 -1.57 3.66
C GLN A 18 -6.81 -3.09 3.63
N ARG A 19 -6.38 -3.75 2.55
CA ARG A 19 -6.42 -5.22 2.50
C ARG A 19 -5.44 -5.84 3.50
N LEU A 20 -4.21 -5.33 3.56
CA LEU A 20 -3.21 -5.80 4.52
C LEU A 20 -3.70 -5.61 5.98
N VAL A 21 -4.28 -4.45 6.29
CA VAL A 21 -4.88 -4.18 7.61
C VAL A 21 -6.02 -5.15 7.92
N LYS A 22 -6.91 -5.42 6.95
CA LYS A 22 -7.98 -6.42 7.12
C LYS A 22 -7.45 -7.83 7.35
N SER A 23 -6.28 -8.17 6.80
CA SER A 23 -5.55 -9.41 7.07
C SER A 23 -4.73 -9.39 8.38
N GLY A 24 -4.85 -8.34 9.19
CA GLY A 24 -4.12 -8.19 10.46
C GLY A 24 -2.65 -7.79 10.31
N VAL A 25 -2.23 -7.37 9.13
CA VAL A 25 -0.87 -6.89 8.86
C VAL A 25 -0.85 -5.37 9.01
N PHE A 26 -0.16 -4.88 10.04
CA PHE A 26 -0.02 -3.43 10.31
C PHE A 26 1.39 -2.90 10.03
N LYS A 27 2.38 -3.80 10.03
CA LYS A 27 3.79 -3.49 9.83
C LYS A 27 4.43 -4.51 8.91
N LEU A 28 5.38 -4.06 8.10
CA LEU A 28 6.26 -4.93 7.31
C LEU A 28 7.70 -4.48 7.55
N HIS A 29 8.60 -5.43 7.82
CA HIS A 29 10.02 -5.14 8.06
C HIS A 29 10.26 -4.06 9.15
N GLY A 30 9.43 -4.06 10.21
CA GLY A 30 9.51 -3.09 11.31
C GLY A 30 8.94 -1.70 11.00
N LYS A 31 8.47 -1.44 9.78
CA LYS A 31 7.88 -0.16 9.35
C LYS A 31 6.36 -0.27 9.23
N GLN A 32 5.65 0.81 9.53
CA GLN A 32 4.20 0.91 9.30
C GLN A 32 3.90 0.89 7.81
N LEU A 33 2.72 0.38 7.42
CA LEU A 33 2.35 0.28 6.00
C LEU A 33 2.37 1.63 5.25
N TYR A 34 1.95 2.72 5.90
CA TYR A 34 1.92 4.06 5.30
C TYR A 34 3.34 4.61 5.00
N GLU A 35 4.35 4.15 5.74
CA GLU A 35 5.76 4.51 5.55
C GLU A 35 6.42 3.77 4.39
N LEU A 36 5.72 2.78 3.80
CA LEU A 36 6.25 1.96 2.72
C LEU A 36 5.94 2.56 1.35
N SER A 37 6.84 2.28 0.40
CA SER A 37 6.61 2.57 -1.01
C SER A 37 5.52 1.65 -1.58
N LEU A 38 4.85 2.10 -2.64
CA LEU A 38 3.85 1.30 -3.35
C LEU A 38 4.41 -0.06 -3.79
N TYR A 39 5.67 -0.10 -4.22
CA TYR A 39 6.35 -1.34 -4.61
C TYR A 39 6.46 -2.35 -3.46
N ALA A 40 6.89 -1.90 -2.27
CA ALA A 40 6.98 -2.76 -1.10
C ALA A 40 5.60 -3.28 -0.66
N LEU A 41 4.58 -2.41 -0.73
CA LEU A 41 3.20 -2.77 -0.45
C LEU A 41 2.65 -3.79 -1.45
N MET A 42 2.90 -3.62 -2.76
CA MET A 42 2.49 -4.59 -3.79
C MET A 42 3.19 -5.94 -3.63
N LYS A 43 4.47 -5.95 -3.25
CA LYS A 43 5.19 -7.20 -2.98
C LYS A 43 4.58 -7.96 -1.79
N ALA A 44 4.15 -7.26 -0.76
CA ALA A 44 3.46 -7.85 0.37
C ALA A 44 2.04 -8.30 0.04
N TYR A 45 1.32 -7.53 -0.77
CA TYR A 45 -0.04 -7.87 -1.23
C TYR A 45 -0.13 -9.22 -1.94
N ASN A 46 0.92 -9.66 -2.65
CA ASN A 46 0.94 -10.97 -3.28
C ASN A 46 1.24 -12.14 -2.30
N ARG A 47 1.58 -11.84 -1.05
CA ARG A 47 1.91 -12.82 0.00
C ARG A 47 0.83 -12.97 1.08
N TYR A 48 -0.13 -12.04 1.17
CA TYR A 48 -1.19 -11.98 2.19
C TYR A 48 -2.57 -11.76 1.53
#